data_AF-A0A0P7GX95-F1
#
_entry.id   AF-A0A0P7GX95-F1
#
_cell.length_a   1.000
_cell.length_b   1.000
_cell.length_c   1.000
_cell.angle_alpha   90.00
_cell.angle_beta   90.00
_cell.angle_gamma   90.00
#
_symmetry.space_group_name_H-M   'P 1'
#
loop_
_entity.id
_entity.type
_entity.pdbx_description
1 polymer ?
#
loop_
_entity_poly.entity_id
_entity_poly.type
_entity_poly.pdbx_seq_one_letter_code
_entity_poly.pdbx_strand_id
1 'polypeptide(L)'
;MRRVSPSSLRASVDDRPRLLGLAVGVGHALLSLVLWSLLDFGDLLSSVGTEPLYVFYLVGGMFALGFVPAVLYSKYGSRAPGALSVFLLVGSAFGTYRIVASGLTPVDPTPFGWYLLLWPAPVVLYAVIGAVERTVTDS
;
A
#
# COMPACT_ATOMS: atom_id res chain seq x y z
N MET A 1 -19.59 -31.25 21.18
CA MET A 1 -20.00 -30.07 20.38
C MET A 1 -19.82 -28.80 21.21
N ARG A 2 -18.88 -27.93 20.86
CA ARG A 2 -18.62 -26.67 21.59
C ARG A 2 -19.60 -25.60 21.09
N ARG A 3 -20.51 -25.11 21.95
CA ARG A 3 -21.44 -24.02 21.61
C ARG A 3 -20.63 -22.73 21.42
N VAL A 4 -20.57 -22.22 20.19
CA VAL A 4 -19.99 -20.91 19.91
C VAL A 4 -20.96 -19.85 20.43
N SER A 5 -20.47 -18.91 21.24
CA SER A 5 -21.33 -17.88 21.83
C SER A 5 -21.64 -16.78 20.80
N PRO A 6 -22.82 -16.12 20.87
CA PRO A 6 -23.13 -14.96 20.03
C PRO A 6 -22.11 -13.82 20.17
N SER A 7 -21.49 -13.69 21.35
CA SER A 7 -20.45 -12.68 21.61
C SER A 7 -19.16 -12.95 20.82
N SER A 8 -18.73 -14.22 20.72
CA SER A 8 -17.57 -14.62 19.91
C SER A 8 -17.81 -14.44 18.41
N LEU A 9 -19.04 -14.58 17.94
CA LEU A 9 -19.39 -14.33 16.54
C LEU A 9 -19.34 -12.83 16.20
N ARG A 10 -19.90 -11.96 17.05
CA ARG A 10 -19.83 -10.50 16.84
C ARG A 10 -18.40 -9.97 16.84
N ALA A 11 -17.57 -10.41 17.79
CA ALA A 11 -16.15 -10.05 17.82
C ALA A 11 -15.42 -10.48 16.53
N SER A 12 -15.68 -11.70 16.04
CA SER A 12 -15.08 -12.19 14.79
C SER A 12 -15.51 -11.43 13.53
N VAL A 13 -16.72 -10.85 13.53
CA VAL A 13 -17.22 -10.04 12.41
C VAL A 13 -16.57 -8.64 12.43
N ASP A 14 -16.38 -8.04 13.61
CA ASP A 14 -15.72 -6.74 13.75
C ASP A 14 -14.22 -6.76 13.39
N ASP A 15 -13.55 -7.91 13.49
CA ASP A 15 -12.12 -8.02 13.18
C ASP A 15 -11.81 -8.24 11.69
N ARG A 16 -12.77 -8.67 10.87
CA ARG A 16 -12.54 -8.97 9.44
C ARG A 16 -11.96 -7.79 8.65
N PRO A 17 -12.46 -6.54 8.79
CA PRO A 17 -11.89 -5.40 8.09
C PRO A 17 -10.43 -5.14 8.45
N ARG A 18 -10.07 -5.34 9.74
CA ARG A 18 -8.71 -5.16 10.23
C ARG A 18 -7.77 -6.24 9.71
N LEU A 19 -8.20 -7.50 9.77
CA LEU A 19 -7.41 -8.64 9.28
C LEU A 19 -7.17 -8.54 7.77
N LEU A 20 -8.19 -8.16 6.99
CA LEU A 20 -8.03 -7.95 5.55
C LEU A 20 -7.09 -6.77 5.27
N GLY A 21 -7.27 -5.65 5.98
CA GLY A 21 -6.37 -4.51 5.88
C GLY A 21 -4.91 -4.89 6.14
N LEU A 22 -4.64 -5.60 7.24
CA LEU A 22 -3.31 -6.09 7.60
C LEU A 22 -2.73 -7.01 6.52
N ALA A 23 -3.51 -7.99 6.05
CA ALA A 23 -3.07 -8.93 5.03
C ALA A 23 -2.70 -8.24 3.72
N VAL A 24 -3.53 -7.30 3.25
CA VAL A 24 -3.26 -6.54 2.02
C VAL A 24 -2.10 -5.57 2.22
N GLY A 25 -1.99 -4.90 3.36
CA GLY A 25 -0.86 -4.03 3.68
C GLY A 25 0.47 -4.79 3.68
N VAL A 26 0.53 -5.96 4.32
CA VAL A 26 1.71 -6.83 4.32
C VAL A 26 2.02 -7.32 2.91
N GLY A 27 1.00 -7.79 2.17
CA GLY A 27 1.17 -8.24 0.79
C GLY A 27 1.72 -7.14 -0.12
N HIS A 28 1.20 -5.92 0.02
CA HIS A 28 1.69 -4.75 -0.72
C HIS A 28 3.13 -4.41 -0.34
N ALA A 29 3.48 -4.51 0.94
CA ALA A 29 4.85 -4.28 1.39
C ALA A 29 5.84 -5.29 0.83
N LEU A 30 5.50 -6.58 0.89
CA LEU A 30 6.33 -7.65 0.32
C LEU A 30 6.48 -7.51 -1.20
N LEU A 31 5.39 -7.22 -1.90
CA LEU A 31 5.45 -6.99 -3.34
C LEU A 31 6.32 -5.76 -3.68
N SER A 32 6.20 -4.69 -2.90
CA SER A 32 7.03 -3.49 -3.09
C SER A 32 8.51 -3.76 -2.83
N LEU A 33 8.85 -4.62 -1.86
CA LEU A 33 10.24 -5.05 -1.59
C LEU A 33 10.79 -5.92 -2.72
N VAL A 34 9.97 -6.82 -3.28
CA VAL A 34 10.36 -7.60 -4.47
C VAL A 34 10.61 -6.67 -5.65
N LEU A 35 9.70 -5.71 -5.91
CA LEU A 35 9.88 -4.72 -6.97
C LEU A 35 11.10 -3.83 -6.75
N TRP A 36 11.36 -3.40 -5.52
CA TRP A 36 12.56 -2.64 -5.16
C TRP A 36 13.84 -3.38 -5.57
N SER A 37 13.91 -4.68 -5.28
CA SER A 37 15.05 -5.52 -5.63
C SER A 37 15.15 -5.75 -7.15
N LEU A 38 14.02 -5.99 -7.81
CA LEU A 38 13.96 -6.19 -9.27
C LEU A 38 14.28 -4.93 -10.08
N LEU A 39 14.05 -3.76 -9.49
CA LEU A 39 14.29 -2.44 -10.11
C LEU A 39 15.64 -1.82 -9.70
N ASP A 40 16.53 -2.61 -9.09
CA ASP A 40 17.92 -2.27 -8.80
C ASP A 40 18.11 -1.06 -7.87
N PHE A 41 17.20 -0.86 -6.91
CA PHE A 41 17.34 0.20 -5.89
C PHE A 41 18.34 -0.14 -4.76
N GLY A 42 19.03 -1.28 -4.85
CA GLY A 42 19.99 -1.74 -3.86
C GLY A 42 19.38 -2.43 -2.63
N ASP A 43 20.25 -2.78 -1.68
CA ASP A 43 19.86 -3.52 -0.47
C ASP A 43 19.33 -2.59 0.63
N LEU A 44 18.01 -2.53 0.76
CA LEU A 44 17.33 -1.73 1.78
C LEU A 44 17.66 -2.18 3.21
N LEU A 45 17.96 -3.47 3.44
CA LEU A 45 18.28 -3.98 4.77
C LEU A 45 19.65 -3.47 5.24
N SER A 46 20.60 -3.36 4.32
CA SER A 46 21.92 -2.79 4.61
C SER A 46 21.83 -1.34 5.11
N SER A 47 20.86 -0.57 4.61
CA SER A 47 20.61 0.82 5.01
C SER A 47 20.02 0.98 6.41
N VAL A 48 19.60 -0.10 7.10
CA VAL A 48 19.07 0.00 8.47
C VAL A 48 20.15 0.47 9.45
N GLY A 49 21.41 0.09 9.22
CA GLY A 49 22.53 0.46 10.10
C GLY A 49 22.96 1.92 9.97
N THR A 50 22.66 2.57 8.85
CA THR A 50 23.10 3.94 8.54
C THR A 50 21.94 4.94 8.54
N GLU A 51 20.78 4.55 7.99
CA GLU A 51 19.62 5.41 7.79
C GLU A 51 18.31 4.73 8.25
N PRO A 52 18.20 4.36 9.54
CA PRO A 52 17.06 3.58 10.03
C PRO A 52 15.71 4.28 9.81
N LEU A 53 15.65 5.60 9.99
CA LEU A 53 14.42 6.37 9.81
C LEU A 53 13.94 6.35 8.36
N TYR A 54 14.86 6.38 7.39
CA TYR A 54 14.53 6.27 5.97
C TYR A 54 13.93 4.90 5.65
N VAL A 55 14.52 3.82 6.17
CA VAL A 55 13.99 2.47 5.99
C VAL A 55 12.60 2.32 6.63
N PHE A 56 12.41 2.81 7.86
CA PHE A 56 11.09 2.80 8.51
C PHE A 56 10.05 3.59 7.73
N TYR A 57 10.43 4.76 7.21
CA TYR A 57 9.56 5.58 6.38
C TYR A 57 9.10 4.83 5.12
N LEU A 58 10.03 4.21 4.40
CA LEU A 58 9.72 3.47 3.18
C LEU A 58 8.88 2.23 3.47
N VAL A 59 9.28 1.37 4.42
CA VAL A 59 8.55 0.15 4.75
C VAL A 59 7.15 0.48 5.29
N GLY A 60 7.04 1.51 6.12
CA GLY A 60 5.76 2.03 6.60
C GLY A 60 4.88 2.51 5.44
N GLY A 61 5.45 3.21 4.47
CA GLY A 61 4.75 3.63 3.25
C GLY A 61 4.29 2.47 2.39
N MET A 62 5.18 1.52 2.12
CA MET A 62 4.86 0.30 1.35
C MET A 62 3.70 -0.48 2.00
N PHE A 63 3.63 -0.53 3.32
CA PHE A 63 2.50 -1.10 4.04
C PHE A 63 1.24 -0.24 3.95
N ALA A 64 1.34 1.06 4.26
CA ALA A 64 0.21 1.99 4.32
C ALA A 64 -0.52 2.11 2.98
N LEU A 65 0.22 2.10 1.88
CA LEU A 65 -0.30 2.18 0.52
C LEU A 65 -1.24 1.01 0.18
N GLY A 66 -1.00 -0.20 0.71
CA GLY A 66 -1.94 -1.32 0.58
C GLY A 66 -2.99 -1.37 1.68
N PHE A 67 -2.59 -1.04 2.92
CA PHE A 67 -3.44 -1.15 4.11
C PHE A 67 -4.65 -0.20 4.05
N VAL A 68 -4.41 1.08 3.78
CA VAL A 68 -5.44 2.13 3.83
C VAL A 68 -6.59 1.85 2.84
N PRO A 69 -6.35 1.62 1.54
CA PRO A 69 -7.44 1.33 0.62
C PRO A 69 -8.15 0.02 0.94
N ALA A 70 -7.47 -0.99 1.49
CA ALA A 70 -8.10 -2.23 1.94
C ALA A 70 -9.02 -2.03 3.16
N VAL A 71 -8.64 -1.17 4.10
CA VAL A 71 -9.52 -0.77 5.21
C VAL A 71 -10.74 -0.01 4.69
N LEU A 72 -10.55 0.92 3.75
CA LEU A 72 -11.66 1.66 3.15
C LEU A 72 -12.64 0.73 2.43
N TYR A 73 -12.12 -0.22 1.64
CA TYR A 73 -12.93 -1.23 0.97
C TYR A 73 -13.69 -2.11 1.96
N SER A 74 -13.00 -2.64 2.96
CA SER A 74 -13.60 -3.61 3.89
C SER A 74 -14.60 -3.02 4.87
N LYS A 75 -14.41 -1.75 5.26
CA LYS A 75 -15.29 -1.05 6.20
C LYS A 75 -16.43 -0.30 5.52
N TYR A 76 -16.18 0.24 4.32
CA TYR A 76 -17.11 1.16 3.65
C TYR A 76 -17.51 0.72 2.25
N GLY A 77 -16.97 -0.39 1.74
CA GLY A 77 -17.23 -0.84 0.37
C GLY A 77 -16.57 0.00 -0.72
N SER A 78 -15.73 0.99 -0.36
CA SER A 78 -15.12 1.92 -1.32
C SER A 78 -14.13 1.21 -2.24
N ARG A 79 -14.42 1.16 -3.54
CA ARG A 79 -13.62 0.42 -4.54
C ARG A 79 -12.56 1.29 -5.20
N ALA A 80 -12.85 2.58 -5.39
CA ALA A 80 -11.97 3.48 -6.13
C ALA A 80 -10.57 3.63 -5.51
N PRO A 81 -10.40 3.73 -4.17
CA PRO A 81 -9.08 3.77 -3.56
C PRO A 81 -8.22 2.53 -3.86
N GLY A 82 -8.82 1.35 -3.85
CA GLY A 82 -8.12 0.09 -4.17
C GLY A 82 -7.66 0.04 -5.62
N ALA A 83 -8.54 0.41 -6.56
CA ALA A 83 -8.19 0.49 -7.98
C ALA A 83 -7.06 1.50 -8.23
N LEU A 84 -7.12 2.67 -7.59
CA LEU A 84 -6.07 3.68 -7.71
C LEU A 84 -4.74 3.21 -7.12
N SER A 85 -4.76 2.50 -5.99
CA SER A 85 -3.54 1.91 -5.41
C SER A 85 -2.87 0.94 -6.36
N VAL A 86 -3.62 0.02 -6.97
CA VAL A 86 -3.08 -0.93 -7.95
C VAL A 86 -2.53 -0.18 -9.17
N PHE A 87 -3.28 0.79 -9.68
CA PHE A 87 -2.85 1.59 -10.83
C PHE A 87 -1.54 2.33 -10.55
N LEU A 88 -1.40 2.98 -9.40
CA LEU A 88 -0.19 3.70 -9.02
C LEU A 88 0.99 2.76 -8.83
N LEU A 89 0.80 1.60 -8.16
CA LEU A 89 1.86 0.61 -7.97
C LEU A 89 2.36 0.08 -9.31
N VAL A 90 1.45 -0.44 -10.16
CA VAL A 90 1.81 -1.06 -11.44
C VAL A 90 2.37 -0.02 -12.41
N GLY A 91 1.72 1.14 -12.51
CA GLY A 91 2.14 2.22 -13.41
C GLY A 91 3.52 2.76 -13.05
N SER A 92 3.80 2.97 -11.75
CA SER A 92 5.10 3.45 -11.29
C SER A 92 6.21 2.41 -11.44
N ALA A 93 5.94 1.14 -11.14
CA ALA A 93 6.86 0.03 -11.35
C ALA A 93 7.18 -0.15 -12.83
N PHE A 94 6.17 -0.12 -13.71
CA PHE A 94 6.36 -0.22 -15.15
C PHE A 94 7.17 0.97 -15.69
N GLY A 95 6.86 2.21 -15.28
CA GLY A 95 7.62 3.38 -15.67
C GLY A 95 9.10 3.28 -15.27
N THR A 96 9.37 2.74 -14.08
CA THR A 96 10.74 2.52 -13.60
C THR A 96 11.44 1.40 -14.36
N TYR A 97 10.77 0.28 -14.60
CA TYR A 97 11.28 -0.82 -15.42
C TYR A 97 11.72 -0.34 -16.80
N ARG A 98 10.94 0.55 -17.45
CA ARG A 98 11.30 1.12 -18.75
C ARG A 98 12.60 1.93 -18.70
N ILE A 99 12.85 2.66 -17.61
CA ILE A 99 14.09 3.43 -17.43
C ILE A 99 15.27 2.49 -17.20
N VAL A 100 15.15 1.55 -16.25
CA VAL A 100 16.21 0.57 -15.94
C VAL A 100 16.56 -0.28 -17.17
N ALA A 101 15.55 -0.78 -17.89
CA ALA A 101 15.75 -1.57 -19.11
C ALA A 101 16.39 -0.77 -20.27
N SER A 102 16.35 0.57 -20.23
CA SER A 102 17.01 1.42 -21.21
C SER A 102 18.47 1.75 -20.89
N GLY A 103 18.96 1.31 -19.71
CA GLY A 103 20.33 1.60 -19.26
C GLY A 103 20.57 3.07 -18.90
N LEU A 104 19.51 3.88 -18.79
CA LEU A 104 19.61 5.28 -18.38
C LEU A 104 19.82 5.36 -16.87
N THR A 105 20.74 6.21 -16.43
CA THR A 105 20.88 6.58 -15.02
C THR A 105 19.98 7.79 -14.71
N PRO A 106 18.94 7.62 -13.89
CA PRO A 106 18.05 8.72 -13.52
C PRO A 106 18.78 9.80 -12.72
N VAL A 107 18.50 11.07 -13.01
CA VAL A 107 18.98 12.20 -12.17
C VAL A 107 18.07 12.39 -10.94
N ASP A 108 16.78 12.11 -11.10
CA ASP A 108 15.76 12.18 -10.06
C ASP A 108 15.27 10.78 -9.67
N PRO A 109 14.55 10.61 -8.52
CA PRO A 109 13.86 9.37 -8.23
C PRO A 109 13.02 8.92 -9.44
N THR A 110 13.06 7.63 -9.75
CA THR A 110 12.22 7.05 -10.78
C THR A 110 10.74 7.08 -10.36
N PRO A 111 9.77 6.82 -11.26
CA PRO A 111 8.36 6.84 -10.89
C PRO A 111 8.01 5.97 -9.67
N PHE A 112 8.62 4.79 -9.53
CA PHE A 112 8.43 3.90 -8.36
C PHE A 112 9.09 4.49 -7.11
N GLY A 113 10.27 5.09 -7.26
CA GLY A 113 10.93 5.84 -6.19
C GLY A 113 10.05 6.98 -5.68
N TRP A 114 9.47 7.79 -6.57
CA TRP A 114 8.54 8.86 -6.19
C TRP A 114 7.25 8.33 -5.55
N TYR A 115 6.68 7.24 -6.07
CA TYR A 115 5.51 6.60 -5.49
C TYR A 115 5.74 6.20 -4.03
N LEU A 116 6.91 5.64 -3.71
CA LEU A 116 7.27 5.27 -2.35
C LEU A 116 7.68 6.48 -1.50
N LEU A 117 8.46 7.42 -2.04
CA LEU A 117 8.89 8.61 -1.30
C LEU A 117 7.73 9.54 -0.94
N LEU A 118 6.72 9.64 -1.81
CA LEU A 118 5.56 10.52 -1.61
C LEU A 118 4.33 9.77 -1.10
N TRP A 119 4.49 8.56 -0.56
CA TRP A 119 3.40 7.70 -0.09
C TRP A 119 2.32 8.39 0.78
N PRO A 120 2.62 9.43 1.61
CA PRO A 120 1.57 10.11 2.37
C PRO A 120 0.54 10.77 1.46
N ALA A 121 0.93 11.28 0.29
CA ALA A 121 0.03 11.96 -0.64
C ALA A 121 -1.02 11.00 -1.26
N PRO A 122 -0.64 9.83 -1.83
CA PRO A 122 -1.63 8.82 -2.23
C PRO A 122 -2.51 8.34 -1.09
N VAL A 123 -1.98 8.16 0.13
CA VAL A 123 -2.79 7.76 1.30
C VAL A 123 -3.87 8.79 1.63
N VAL A 124 -3.51 10.09 1.64
CA VAL A 124 -4.50 11.16 1.81
C VAL A 124 -5.52 11.16 0.67
N LEU A 125 -5.06 10.97 -0.57
CA LEU A 125 -5.93 10.90 -1.74
C LEU A 125 -6.92 9.72 -1.66
N TYR A 126 -6.49 8.55 -1.19
CA TYR A 126 -7.36 7.40 -0.95
C TYR A 126 -8.46 7.73 0.05
N ALA A 127 -8.11 8.42 1.15
CA ALA A 127 -9.07 8.82 2.17
C ALA A 127 -10.10 9.82 1.62
N VAL A 128 -9.66 10.80 0.83
CA VAL A 128 -10.54 11.79 0.18
C VAL A 128 -11.48 11.10 -0.82
N ILE A 129 -10.95 10.25 -1.71
CA ILE A 129 -11.77 9.51 -2.68
C ILE A 129 -12.78 8.61 -1.96
N GLY A 130 -12.34 7.89 -0.92
CA GLY A 130 -13.22 7.05 -0.11
C GLY A 130 -14.29 7.86 0.65
N ALA A 131 -14.02 9.11 1.01
CA ALA A 131 -15.04 10.01 1.57
C ALA A 131 -16.07 10.42 0.51
N VAL A 132 -15.62 10.81 -0.68
CA VAL A 132 -16.50 11.20 -1.80
C VAL A 132 -17.37 10.03 -2.26
N GLU A 133 -16.81 8.84 -2.46
CA GLU A 133 -17.54 7.64 -2.89
C GLU A 133 -18.69 7.31 -1.92
N ARG A 134 -18.49 7.49 -0.62
CA ARG A 134 -19.54 7.32 0.39
C ARG A 134 -20.66 8.34 0.24
N THR A 135 -20.31 9.63 0.11
CA THR A 135 -21.33 10.68 -0.04
C THR A 135 -22.22 10.51 -1.27
N VAL A 136 -21.68 9.92 -2.34
CA VAL A 136 -22.43 9.65 -3.58
C VAL A 136 -23.30 8.39 -3.47
N THR A 137 -22.90 7.41 -2.65
CA THR A 137 -23.64 6.15 -2.51
C THR A 137 -24.76 6.24 -1.46
N ASP A 138 -24.65 7.17 -0.51
CA ASP A 138 -25.66 7.40 0.54
C ASP A 138 -26.75 8.43 0.14
N SER A 139 -26.63 9.06 -1.04
CA SER A 139 -27.60 10.03 -1.59
C SER A 139 -28.61 9.39 -2.53
#